data_AF-I3RDG3-F1
#
_entry.id   AF-I3RDG3-F1
#
_cell.length_a   1.000
_cell.length_b   1.000
_cell.length_c   1.000
_cell.angle_alpha   90.00
_cell.angle_beta   90.00
_cell.angle_gamma   90.00
#
_symmetry.space_group_name_H-M   'P 1'
#
loop_
_entity.id
_entity.type
_entity.pdbx_description
1 polymer ?
#
loop_
_entity_poly.entity_id
_entity_poly.type
_entity_poly.pdbx_seq_one_letter_code
_entity_poly.pdbx_strand_id
1 'polypeptide(L)'
;MLPKLPILILAISVFLIILVTWNSKESFYLTIISLVYILIAPTRYYGATVLLPSVFLLAPRFCREAGFLIVGLILISETVRESLSIFSALKLSAFSLILALLLLSPPRRKIIREGWALILSLLSALLSIAIPVLPILIPAYILAFPVTTFSYMYAFFFASALLPLHELGLYSFPKIVPLDVFDLKYLIIQVVIIGYVLFKERLSGVIRRKQTLMLLLLSIFSLPFAGKFFQEFVLVISAASVRLLVTLPHHEET
;
A
#
# COMPACT_ATOMS: atom_id res chain seq x y z
N MET A 1 6.29 -14.60 22.52
CA MET A 1 6.23 -13.49 21.53
C MET A 1 7.53 -13.47 20.75
N LEU A 2 7.51 -13.53 19.41
CA LEU A 2 8.71 -13.68 18.57
C LEU A 2 9.50 -12.36 18.48
N PRO A 3 10.65 -12.20 19.16
CA PRO A 3 11.56 -11.06 18.95
C PRO A 3 12.10 -10.99 17.51
N LYS A 4 11.81 -12.00 16.68
CA LYS A 4 12.22 -12.13 15.28
C LYS A 4 11.28 -11.45 14.28
N LEU A 5 10.05 -11.06 14.68
CA LEU A 5 9.09 -10.45 13.74
C LEU A 5 9.53 -9.07 13.23
N PRO A 6 10.05 -8.15 14.07
CA PRO A 6 10.59 -6.87 13.58
C PRO A 6 11.76 -7.06 12.61
N ILE A 7 12.63 -8.05 12.89
CA ILE A 7 13.79 -8.39 12.04
C ILE A 7 13.31 -8.90 10.67
N LEU A 8 12.27 -9.74 10.64
CA LEU A 8 11.68 -10.22 9.39
C LEU A 8 11.11 -9.06 8.56
N ILE A 9 10.34 -8.16 9.17
CA ILE A 9 9.76 -7.00 8.48
C ILE A 9 10.87 -6.09 7.95
N LEU A 10 11.94 -5.87 8.73
CA LEU A 10 13.10 -5.10 8.30
C LEU A 10 13.76 -5.73 7.06
N ALA A 11 14.03 -7.04 7.09
CA ALA A 11 14.63 -7.76 5.97
C ALA A 11 13.76 -7.69 4.71
N ILE A 12 12.44 -7.89 4.86
CA ILE A 12 11.47 -7.73 3.77
C ILE A 12 11.51 -6.29 3.22
N SER A 13 11.53 -5.28 4.08
CA SER A 13 11.54 -3.87 3.68
C SER A 13 12.79 -3.51 2.88
N VAL A 14 13.97 -3.95 3.33
CA VAL A 14 15.24 -3.73 2.60
C VAL A 14 15.18 -4.38 1.23
N PHE A 15 14.69 -5.61 1.15
CA PHE A 15 14.57 -6.32 -0.14
C PHE A 15 13.57 -5.63 -1.08
N LEU A 16 12.43 -5.16 -0.57
CA LEU A 16 11.45 -4.38 -1.32
C LEU A 16 12.03 -3.05 -1.83
N ILE A 17 12.85 -2.36 -1.03
CA ILE A 17 13.55 -1.13 -1.43
C ILE A 17 14.50 -1.42 -2.61
N ILE A 18 15.27 -2.51 -2.56
CA ILE A 18 16.15 -2.91 -3.66
C ILE A 18 15.34 -3.15 -4.94
N LEU A 19 14.20 -3.86 -4.84
CA LEU A 19 13.33 -4.11 -6.00
C LEU A 19 12.74 -2.81 -6.58
N VAL A 20 12.33 -1.87 -5.73
CA VAL A 20 11.77 -0.59 -6.20
C VAL A 20 12.84 0.28 -6.86
N THR A 21 14.04 0.36 -6.27
CA THR A 21 15.15 1.16 -6.81
C THR A 21 15.65 0.62 -8.15
N TRP A 22 15.63 -0.70 -8.36
CA TRP A 22 15.91 -1.31 -9.67
C TRP A 22 14.90 -0.85 -10.75
N ASN A 23 13.66 -0.58 -10.36
CA ASN A 23 12.58 -0.22 -11.30
C ASN A 23 12.50 1.28 -11.66
N SER A 24 13.16 2.18 -10.93
CA SER A 24 13.16 3.62 -11.27
C SER A 24 14.31 4.39 -10.59
N LYS A 25 15.02 5.22 -11.37
CA LYS A 25 16.05 6.15 -10.87
C LYS A 25 15.47 7.23 -9.94
N GLU A 26 14.24 7.67 -10.15
CA GLU A 26 13.58 8.66 -9.27
C GLU A 26 13.29 8.06 -7.89
N SER A 27 12.90 6.78 -7.86
CA SER A 27 12.72 6.06 -6.60
C SER A 27 14.03 5.93 -5.83
N PHE A 28 15.17 5.82 -6.52
CA PHE A 28 16.50 5.78 -5.91
C PHE A 28 16.83 7.08 -5.17
N TYR A 29 16.57 8.25 -5.76
CA TYR A 29 16.82 9.54 -5.10
C TYR A 29 15.95 9.77 -3.86
N LEU A 30 14.65 9.45 -3.94
CA LEU A 30 13.75 9.55 -2.78
C LEU A 30 14.16 8.61 -1.64
N THR A 31 14.62 7.40 -2.00
CA THR A 31 15.13 6.43 -1.03
C THR A 31 16.43 6.91 -0.39
N ILE A 32 17.36 7.48 -1.17
CA ILE A 32 18.62 8.05 -0.65
C ILE A 32 18.35 9.23 0.27
N ILE A 33 17.51 10.17 -0.12
CA ILE A 33 17.19 11.35 0.72
C ILE A 33 16.64 10.89 2.08
N SER A 34 15.81 9.85 2.06
CA SER A 34 15.24 9.28 3.29
C SER A 34 16.29 8.54 4.13
N LEU A 35 17.21 7.78 3.51
CA LEU A 35 18.35 7.14 4.18
C LEU A 35 19.33 8.15 4.78
N VAL A 36 19.64 9.22 4.06
CA VAL A 36 20.50 10.32 4.51
C VAL A 36 19.86 11.02 5.72
N TYR A 37 18.55 11.26 5.68
CA TYR A 37 17.83 11.87 6.79
C TYR A 37 17.80 10.98 8.05
N ILE A 38 17.72 9.65 7.88
CA ILE A 38 17.83 8.66 8.97
C ILE A 38 19.21 8.73 9.65
N LEU A 39 20.29 8.93 8.89
CA LEU A 39 21.65 9.04 9.41
C LEU A 39 21.85 10.34 10.22
N ILE A 40 21.08 11.39 9.93
CA ILE A 40 21.24 12.72 10.55
C ILE A 40 20.42 12.88 11.85
N ALA A 41 19.24 12.25 11.97
CA ALA A 41 18.36 12.42 13.14
C ALA A 41 17.79 11.07 13.66
N PRO A 42 18.59 10.27 14.40
CA PRO A 42 18.32 8.84 14.59
C PRO A 42 17.22 8.45 15.60
N THR A 43 16.65 9.34 16.42
CA THR A 43 15.95 8.89 17.66
C THR A 43 14.48 9.28 17.85
N ARG A 44 13.89 10.19 17.06
CA ARG A 44 12.46 10.58 17.24
C ARG A 44 11.52 10.34 16.07
N TYR A 45 12.01 10.22 14.84
CA TYR A 45 11.16 10.14 13.64
C TYR A 45 11.41 8.90 12.78
N TYR A 46 12.09 7.88 13.31
CA TYR A 46 12.55 6.72 12.55
C TYR A 46 11.43 6.02 11.75
N GLY A 47 10.25 5.92 12.35
CA GLY A 47 9.07 5.38 11.67
C GLY A 47 8.62 6.22 10.49
N ALA A 48 8.51 7.54 10.68
CA ALA A 48 8.13 8.47 9.61
C ALA A 48 9.17 8.49 8.48
N THR A 49 10.47 8.45 8.79
CA THR A 49 11.54 8.47 7.79
C THR A 49 11.59 7.25 6.88
N VAL A 50 11.18 6.07 7.36
CA VAL A 50 11.10 4.85 6.53
C VAL A 50 9.76 4.77 5.78
N LEU A 51 8.72 5.41 6.29
CA LEU A 51 7.37 5.44 5.71
C LEU A 51 7.22 6.50 4.60
N LEU A 52 7.88 7.65 4.73
CA LEU A 52 7.84 8.73 3.74
C LEU A 52 8.22 8.27 2.33
N PRO A 53 9.40 7.69 2.06
CA PRO A 53 9.77 7.30 0.70
C PRO A 53 8.83 6.25 0.11
N SER A 54 8.30 5.33 0.92
CA SER A 54 7.42 4.27 0.44
C SER A 54 6.00 4.76 0.14
N VAL A 55 5.51 5.76 0.88
CA VAL A 55 4.22 6.42 0.60
C VAL A 55 4.27 7.25 -0.67
N PHE A 56 5.38 7.93 -0.95
CA PHE A 56 5.54 8.72 -2.19
C PHE A 56 5.48 7.83 -3.42
N LEU A 57 5.88 6.57 -3.27
CA LEU A 57 5.80 5.58 -4.34
C LEU A 57 4.36 5.15 -4.69
N LEU A 58 3.37 5.47 -3.85
CA LEU A 58 1.95 5.26 -4.13
C LEU A 58 1.35 6.37 -5.00
N ALA A 59 1.92 7.57 -4.98
CA ALA A 59 1.49 8.67 -5.86
C ALA A 59 1.85 8.37 -7.33
N PRO A 60 1.13 8.93 -8.32
CA PRO A 60 1.45 8.73 -9.74
C PRO A 60 2.87 9.21 -10.05
N ARG A 61 3.56 8.55 -11.00
CA ARG A 61 4.96 8.88 -11.34
C ARG A 61 5.16 10.34 -11.75
N PHE A 62 4.23 10.91 -12.52
CA PHE A 62 4.30 12.30 -12.98
C PHE A 62 4.08 13.34 -11.86
N CYS A 63 3.63 12.92 -10.68
CA CYS A 63 3.35 13.79 -9.55
C CYS A 63 3.73 13.09 -8.23
N ARG A 64 4.99 12.64 -8.13
CA ARG A 64 5.50 11.96 -6.92
C ARG A 64 5.39 12.82 -5.67
N GLU A 65 5.47 14.14 -5.83
CA GLU A 65 5.33 15.11 -4.75
C GLU A 65 3.94 15.10 -4.11
N ALA A 66 2.90 14.63 -4.81
CA ALA A 66 1.60 14.38 -4.18
C ALA A 66 1.67 13.32 -3.06
N GLY A 67 2.80 12.60 -2.92
CA GLY A 67 3.13 11.83 -1.73
C GLY A 67 3.03 12.63 -0.43
N PHE A 68 3.36 13.93 -0.44
CA PHE A 68 3.16 14.82 0.72
C PHE A 68 1.69 14.91 1.13
N LEU A 69 0.77 14.96 0.17
CA LEU A 69 -0.66 14.98 0.44
C LEU A 69 -1.13 13.64 1.03
N ILE A 70 -0.61 12.52 0.54
CA ILE A 70 -0.95 11.19 1.10
C ILE A 70 -0.51 11.13 2.57
N VAL A 71 0.70 11.58 2.87
CA VAL A 71 1.22 11.63 4.24
C VAL A 71 0.39 12.57 5.10
N GLY A 72 0.06 13.76 4.60
CA GLY A 72 -0.80 14.72 5.28
C GLY A 72 -2.14 14.09 5.67
N LEU A 73 -2.82 13.45 4.71
CA LEU A 73 -4.10 12.78 4.93
C LEU A 73 -4.03 11.63 5.95
N ILE A 74 -2.91 10.90 6.00
CA ILE A 74 -2.68 9.86 7.01
C ILE A 74 -2.55 10.49 8.40
N LEU A 75 -1.78 11.56 8.52
CA LEU A 75 -1.46 12.22 9.80
C LEU A 75 -2.58 13.16 10.29
N ILE A 76 -3.63 13.40 9.50
CA ILE A 76 -4.86 14.08 9.96
C ILE A 76 -5.55 13.24 11.04
N SER A 77 -5.47 11.91 10.96
CA SER A 77 -6.05 11.06 11.99
C SER A 77 -5.17 11.05 13.24
N GLU A 78 -5.74 11.52 14.36
CA GLU A 78 -5.12 11.42 15.67
C GLU A 78 -4.86 9.96 16.07
N THR A 79 -5.85 9.08 15.84
CA THR A 79 -5.74 7.63 16.08
C THR A 79 -4.51 7.04 15.38
N VAL A 80 -4.25 7.45 14.13
CA VAL A 80 -3.08 6.98 13.39
C VAL A 80 -1.79 7.52 13.99
N ARG A 81 -1.73 8.82 14.35
CA ARG A 81 -0.54 9.43 14.96
C ARG A 81 -0.16 8.76 16.28
N GLU A 82 -1.13 8.53 17.15
CA GLU A 82 -0.90 7.95 18.48
C GLU A 82 -0.48 6.48 18.41
N SER A 83 -1.00 5.74 17.43
CA SER A 83 -0.67 4.33 17.21
C SER A 83 0.61 4.11 16.40
N LEU A 84 1.28 5.18 15.93
CA LEU A 84 2.42 5.12 15.02
C LEU A 84 3.76 4.81 15.75
N SER A 85 3.86 3.62 16.31
CA SER A 85 5.14 3.06 16.80
C SER A 85 6.12 2.74 15.67
N ILE A 86 7.42 2.62 15.97
CA ILE A 86 8.47 2.20 15.01
C ILE A 86 8.07 0.92 14.26
N PHE A 87 7.56 -0.08 14.99
CA PHE A 87 7.12 -1.35 14.40
C PHE A 87 5.94 -1.16 13.43
N SER A 88 4.94 -0.35 13.81
CA SER A 88 3.80 -0.06 12.94
C SER A 88 4.21 0.71 11.67
N ALA A 89 5.17 1.62 11.78
CA ALA A 89 5.68 2.36 10.64
C ALA A 89 6.49 1.48 9.68
N LEU A 90 7.29 0.53 10.19
CA LEU A 90 7.96 -0.48 9.37
C LEU A 90 6.94 -1.37 8.64
N LYS A 91 5.90 -1.81 9.36
CA LYS A 91 4.80 -2.60 8.80
C LYS A 91 4.09 -1.86 7.66
N LEU A 92 3.73 -0.59 7.88
CA LEU A 92 3.12 0.29 6.87
C LEU A 92 4.05 0.58 5.69
N SER A 93 5.35 0.73 5.94
CA SER A 93 6.34 0.94 4.88
C SER A 93 6.48 -0.31 3.99
N ALA A 94 6.61 -1.50 4.59
CA ALA A 94 6.61 -2.75 3.84
C ALA A 94 5.31 -2.92 3.02
N PHE A 95 4.16 -2.59 3.62
CA PHE A 95 2.87 -2.66 2.95
C PHE A 95 2.77 -1.71 1.75
N SER A 96 3.13 -0.44 1.93
CA SER A 96 3.14 0.55 0.84
C SER A 96 4.13 0.20 -0.27
N LEU A 97 5.28 -0.43 0.04
CA LEU A 97 6.20 -0.92 -0.99
C LEU A 97 5.61 -2.08 -1.80
N ILE A 98 4.92 -3.03 -1.16
CA ILE A 98 4.20 -4.10 -1.89
C ILE A 98 3.15 -3.50 -2.82
N LEU A 99 2.35 -2.55 -2.31
CA LEU A 99 1.37 -1.83 -3.12
C LEU A 99 2.04 -1.11 -4.30
N ALA A 100 3.14 -0.37 -4.05
CA ALA A 100 3.87 0.32 -5.10
C ALA A 100 4.38 -0.64 -6.19
N LEU A 101 4.92 -1.80 -5.80
CA LEU A 101 5.39 -2.82 -6.76
C LEU A 101 4.25 -3.46 -7.55
N LEU A 102 3.06 -3.67 -6.95
CA LEU A 102 1.87 -4.13 -7.66
C LEU A 102 1.31 -3.07 -8.62
N LEU A 103 1.45 -1.79 -8.27
CA LEU A 103 1.03 -0.67 -9.10
C LEU A 103 2.00 -0.42 -10.26
N LEU A 104 3.26 -0.86 -10.17
CA LEU A 104 4.25 -0.75 -11.24
C LEU A 104 3.95 -1.72 -12.39
N SER A 105 4.29 -1.33 -13.62
CA SER A 105 4.18 -2.23 -14.77
C SER A 105 5.12 -3.43 -14.59
N PRO A 106 4.62 -4.67 -14.74
CA PRO A 106 5.47 -5.85 -14.58
C PRO A 106 6.55 -5.92 -15.68
N PRO A 107 7.65 -6.66 -15.44
CA PRO A 107 8.71 -6.85 -16.42
C PRO A 107 8.18 -7.38 -17.77
N ARG A 108 8.77 -6.93 -18.89
CA ARG A 108 8.34 -7.36 -20.24
C ARG A 108 8.73 -8.80 -20.57
N ARG A 109 9.89 -9.26 -20.09
CA ARG A 109 10.38 -10.62 -20.37
C ARG A 109 9.60 -11.65 -19.55
N LYS A 110 9.06 -12.68 -20.21
CA LYS A 110 8.19 -13.69 -19.59
C LYS A 110 8.81 -14.32 -18.33
N ILE A 111 10.03 -14.86 -18.43
CA ILE A 111 10.73 -15.52 -17.31
C ILE A 111 10.89 -14.58 -16.11
N ILE A 112 11.32 -13.34 -16.37
CA ILE A 112 11.52 -12.33 -15.31
C ILE A 112 10.18 -11.96 -14.67
N ARG A 113 9.11 -11.86 -15.47
CA ARG A 113 7.76 -11.58 -14.99
C ARG A 113 7.20 -12.68 -14.08
N GLU A 114 7.46 -13.94 -14.42
CA GLU A 114 7.04 -15.10 -13.61
C GLU A 114 7.80 -15.14 -12.28
N GLY A 115 9.13 -14.95 -12.32
CA GLY A 115 9.93 -14.82 -11.10
C GLY A 115 9.51 -13.61 -10.25
N TRP A 116 9.15 -12.50 -10.88
CA TRP A 116 8.62 -11.32 -10.20
C TRP A 116 7.30 -11.60 -9.48
N ALA A 117 6.36 -12.30 -10.13
CA ALA A 117 5.09 -12.69 -9.51
C ALA A 117 5.32 -13.60 -8.30
N LEU A 118 6.21 -14.59 -8.43
CA LEU A 118 6.57 -15.51 -7.36
C LEU A 118 7.17 -14.77 -6.16
N ILE A 119 8.22 -13.96 -6.38
CA ILE A 119 8.87 -13.20 -5.31
C ILE A 119 7.87 -12.30 -4.59
N LEU A 120 7.07 -11.54 -5.36
CA LEU A 120 6.13 -10.58 -4.78
C LEU A 120 4.99 -11.28 -4.02
N SER A 121 4.56 -12.45 -4.49
CA SER A 121 3.58 -13.29 -3.78
C SER A 121 4.13 -13.87 -2.47
N LEU A 122 5.38 -14.33 -2.45
CA LEU A 122 6.04 -14.84 -1.25
C LEU A 122 6.24 -13.74 -0.20
N LEU A 123 6.69 -12.56 -0.63
CA LEU A 123 6.81 -11.40 0.26
C LEU A 123 5.45 -10.96 0.82
N SER A 124 4.39 -11.03 0.00
CA SER A 124 3.02 -10.77 0.46
C SER A 124 2.57 -11.81 1.50
N ALA A 125 2.78 -13.10 1.24
CA ALA A 125 2.45 -14.16 2.20
C ALA A 125 3.17 -13.97 3.54
N LEU A 126 4.48 -13.72 3.51
CA LEU A 126 5.27 -13.48 4.71
C LEU A 126 4.80 -12.22 5.47
N LEU A 127 4.49 -11.13 4.77
CA LEU A 127 3.98 -9.92 5.41
C LEU A 127 2.57 -10.12 6.01
N SER A 128 1.80 -11.10 5.53
CA SER A 128 0.48 -11.43 6.06
C SER A 128 0.50 -11.92 7.52
N ILE A 129 1.66 -12.39 8.01
CA ILE A 129 1.89 -12.71 9.42
C ILE A 129 1.72 -11.45 10.29
N ALA A 130 2.19 -10.29 9.80
CA ALA A 130 2.09 -9.01 10.50
C ALA A 130 0.83 -8.21 10.11
N ILE A 131 0.34 -8.39 8.88
CA ILE A 131 -0.85 -7.71 8.33
C ILE A 131 -1.86 -8.77 7.85
N PRO A 132 -2.69 -9.34 8.73
CA PRO A 132 -3.68 -10.33 8.35
C PRO A 132 -4.66 -9.93 7.25
N VAL A 133 -4.85 -8.63 6.99
CA VAL A 133 -5.75 -8.10 5.94
C VAL A 133 -5.12 -8.20 4.54
N LEU A 134 -3.82 -8.43 4.44
CA LEU A 134 -3.08 -8.43 3.18
C LEU A 134 -3.66 -9.37 2.09
N PRO A 135 -4.20 -10.57 2.41
CA PRO A 135 -4.79 -11.45 1.40
C PRO A 135 -5.99 -10.86 0.65
N ILE A 136 -6.61 -9.80 1.17
CA ILE A 136 -7.65 -9.03 0.47
C ILE A 136 -7.11 -8.34 -0.80
N LEU A 137 -5.79 -8.20 -0.93
CA LEU A 137 -5.15 -7.78 -2.18
C LEU A 137 -5.49 -8.70 -3.35
N ILE A 138 -5.69 -10.00 -3.12
CA ILE A 138 -6.00 -10.95 -4.19
C ILE A 138 -7.29 -10.56 -4.94
N PRO A 139 -8.47 -10.49 -4.28
CA PRO A 139 -9.69 -10.09 -4.97
C PRO A 139 -9.62 -8.65 -5.51
N ALA A 140 -9.00 -7.71 -4.78
CA ALA A 140 -8.85 -6.33 -5.27
C ALA A 140 -8.02 -6.26 -6.56
N TYR A 141 -6.93 -7.03 -6.65
CA TYR A 141 -6.03 -7.05 -7.80
C TYR A 141 -6.66 -7.73 -9.01
N ILE A 142 -7.32 -8.88 -8.82
CA ILE A 142 -8.00 -9.60 -9.90
C ILE A 142 -9.11 -8.74 -10.52
N LEU A 143 -9.95 -8.10 -9.69
CA LEU A 143 -11.05 -7.29 -10.18
C LEU A 143 -10.58 -6.01 -10.89
N ALA A 144 -9.48 -5.41 -10.45
CA ALA A 144 -8.89 -4.25 -11.12
C ALA A 144 -8.14 -4.62 -12.41
N PHE A 145 -7.56 -5.82 -12.49
CA PHE A 145 -6.76 -6.31 -13.61
C PHE A 145 -7.18 -7.72 -14.08
N PRO A 146 -8.41 -7.89 -14.60
CA PRO A 146 -9.03 -9.22 -14.78
C PRO A 146 -8.50 -10.06 -15.95
N VAL A 147 -7.54 -9.58 -16.74
CA VAL A 147 -7.11 -10.28 -17.99
C VAL A 147 -5.59 -10.41 -18.10
N THR A 148 -4.84 -10.11 -17.03
CA THR A 148 -3.39 -10.26 -17.06
C THR A 148 -3.00 -11.60 -16.44
N THR A 149 -2.23 -12.41 -17.18
CA THR A 149 -1.65 -13.66 -16.67
C THR A 149 -0.87 -13.43 -15.37
N PHE A 150 -0.24 -12.26 -15.24
CA PHE A 150 0.43 -11.83 -14.02
C PHE A 150 -0.50 -11.78 -12.80
N SER A 151 -1.73 -11.27 -12.93
CA SER A 151 -2.68 -11.20 -11.80
C SER A 151 -3.07 -12.57 -11.29
N TYR A 152 -3.35 -13.50 -12.21
CA TYR A 152 -3.68 -14.87 -11.84
C TYR A 152 -2.49 -15.61 -11.21
N MET A 153 -1.28 -15.41 -11.75
CA MET A 153 -0.07 -15.99 -11.16
C MET A 153 0.20 -15.45 -9.76
N TYR A 154 0.11 -14.13 -9.56
CA TYR A 154 0.25 -13.51 -8.25
C TYR A 154 -0.77 -14.08 -7.25
N ALA A 155 -2.04 -14.15 -7.63
CA ALA A 155 -3.10 -14.69 -6.80
C ALA A 155 -2.87 -16.15 -6.43
N PHE A 156 -2.52 -16.98 -7.42
CA PHE A 156 -2.27 -18.41 -7.22
C PHE A 156 -1.10 -18.64 -6.26
N PHE A 157 0.04 -18.00 -6.49
CA PHE A 157 1.20 -18.18 -5.62
C PHE A 157 0.98 -17.59 -4.23
N PHE A 158 0.29 -16.45 -4.11
CA PHE A 158 0.02 -15.84 -2.81
C PHE A 158 -0.92 -16.74 -1.99
N ALA A 159 -2.03 -17.21 -2.58
CA ALA A 159 -2.92 -18.16 -1.91
C ALA A 159 -2.20 -19.46 -1.51
N SER A 160 -1.38 -20.01 -2.40
CA SER A 160 -0.60 -21.23 -2.15
C SER A 160 0.41 -21.03 -1.01
N ALA A 161 1.05 -19.87 -0.92
CA ALA A 161 2.00 -19.55 0.13
C ALA A 161 1.35 -19.26 1.49
N LEU A 162 0.06 -18.91 1.53
CA LEU A 162 -0.69 -18.73 2.78
C LEU A 162 -1.06 -20.06 3.45
N LEU A 163 -1.29 -21.13 2.69
CA LEU A 163 -1.62 -22.46 3.22
C LEU A 163 -0.63 -22.95 4.29
N PRO A 164 0.70 -23.04 4.02
CA PRO A 164 1.64 -23.51 5.03
C PRO A 164 1.72 -22.55 6.23
N LEU A 165 1.53 -21.24 6.03
CA LEU A 165 1.52 -20.28 7.14
C LEU A 165 0.31 -20.47 8.06
N HIS A 166 -0.84 -20.82 7.49
CA HIS A 166 -2.05 -21.13 8.24
C HIS A 166 -1.90 -22.46 9.00
N GLU A 167 -1.40 -23.51 8.35
CA GLU A 167 -1.18 -24.82 8.97
C GLU A 167 -0.17 -24.76 10.13
N LEU A 168 0.87 -23.93 10.00
CA LEU A 168 1.85 -23.69 11.07
C LEU A 168 1.32 -22.78 12.20
N GLY A 169 0.07 -22.30 12.11
CA GLY A 169 -0.52 -21.37 13.07
C GLY A 169 0.11 -19.97 13.07
N LEU A 170 0.89 -19.63 12.03
CA LEU A 170 1.56 -18.33 11.88
C LEU A 170 0.63 -17.27 11.26
N TYR A 171 -0.45 -17.69 10.61
CA TYR A 171 -1.45 -16.82 10.02
C TYR A 171 -2.86 -17.22 10.45
N SER A 172 -3.70 -16.21 10.72
CA SER A 172 -5.14 -16.37 10.91
C SER A 172 -5.87 -15.26 10.17
N PHE A 173 -6.99 -15.60 9.54
CA PHE A 173 -7.82 -14.60 8.88
C PHE A 173 -8.30 -13.54 9.87
N PRO A 174 -8.32 -12.25 9.46
CA PRO A 174 -8.78 -11.19 10.32
C PRO A 174 -10.25 -11.40 10.68
N LYS A 175 -10.58 -11.17 11.95
CA LYS A 175 -11.97 -11.12 12.40
C LYS A 175 -12.56 -9.77 12.00
N ILE A 176 -13.84 -9.77 11.64
CA ILE A 176 -14.59 -8.54 11.39
C ILE A 176 -14.65 -7.76 12.70
N VAL A 177 -14.24 -6.49 12.66
CA VAL A 177 -14.28 -5.57 13.80
C VAL A 177 -14.89 -4.26 13.30
N PRO A 178 -16.04 -3.84 13.85
CA PRO A 178 -16.70 -2.62 13.41
C PRO A 178 -15.79 -1.41 13.65
N LEU A 179 -15.87 -0.44 12.74
CA LEU A 179 -15.13 0.81 12.85
C LEU A 179 -15.83 1.74 13.84
N ASP A 180 -15.07 2.41 14.70
CA ASP A 180 -15.60 3.40 15.63
C ASP A 180 -16.10 4.64 14.86
N VAL A 181 -17.21 5.23 15.33
CA VAL A 181 -17.76 6.48 14.82
C VAL A 181 -16.73 7.61 14.92
N PHE A 182 -15.89 7.61 15.96
CA PHE A 182 -14.80 8.57 16.09
C PHE A 182 -13.72 8.41 15.02
N ASP A 183 -13.49 7.20 14.51
CA ASP A 183 -12.51 6.97 13.45
C ASP A 183 -13.05 7.42 12.08
N LEU A 184 -14.37 7.31 11.85
CA LEU A 184 -15.02 7.79 10.63
C LEU A 184 -14.83 9.28 10.39
N LYS A 185 -14.75 10.09 11.45
CA LYS A 185 -14.58 11.56 11.32
C LYS A 185 -13.25 11.91 10.63
N TYR A 186 -12.21 11.08 10.80
CA TYR A 186 -10.90 11.29 10.19
C TYR A 186 -10.84 10.90 8.71
N LEU A 187 -11.87 10.21 8.21
CA LEU A 187 -11.98 9.76 6.83
C LEU A 187 -12.80 10.71 5.96
N ILE A 188 -13.46 11.71 6.56
CA ILE A 188 -14.38 12.61 5.87
C ILE A 188 -13.71 13.28 4.67
N ILE A 189 -12.48 13.77 4.82
CA ILE A 189 -11.76 14.46 3.74
C ILE A 189 -11.53 13.52 2.56
N GLN A 190 -11.04 12.31 2.81
CA GLN A 190 -10.79 11.31 1.77
C GLN A 190 -12.09 10.89 1.08
N VAL A 191 -13.17 10.68 1.85
CA VAL A 191 -14.50 10.33 1.32
C VAL A 191 -15.07 11.46 0.48
N VAL A 192 -14.93 12.72 0.90
CA VAL A 192 -15.36 13.89 0.13
C VAL A 192 -14.58 14.00 -1.17
N ILE A 193 -13.26 13.81 -1.16
CA ILE A 193 -12.44 13.82 -2.38
C ILE A 193 -12.90 12.72 -3.35
N ILE A 194 -13.08 11.49 -2.85
CA ILE A 194 -13.55 10.36 -3.68
C ILE A 194 -14.93 10.66 -4.25
N GLY A 195 -15.87 11.14 -3.42
CA GLY A 195 -17.22 11.49 -3.83
C GLY A 195 -17.26 12.60 -4.88
N TYR A 196 -16.45 13.65 -4.69
CA TYR A 196 -16.32 14.75 -5.64
C TYR A 196 -15.78 14.28 -7.00
N VAL A 197 -14.75 13.43 -7.01
CA VAL A 197 -14.18 12.91 -8.26
C VAL A 197 -15.18 11.99 -8.96
N LEU A 198 -15.86 11.12 -8.22
CA LEU A 198 -16.92 10.27 -8.76
C LEU A 198 -18.08 11.09 -9.37
N PHE A 199 -18.42 12.23 -8.77
CA PHE A 199 -19.40 13.15 -9.31
C PHE A 199 -18.90 13.83 -10.60
N LYS A 200 -17.67 14.32 -10.62
CA LYS A 200 -17.10 15.07 -11.77
C LYS A 200 -16.79 14.18 -12.98
N GLU A 201 -16.10 13.05 -12.79
CA GLU A 201 -15.64 12.18 -13.89
C GLU A 201 -16.56 11.00 -14.21
N ARG A 202 -17.59 10.78 -13.38
CA ARG A 202 -18.44 9.57 -13.38
C ARG A 202 -17.64 8.29 -13.12
N LEU A 203 -18.35 7.24 -12.72
CA LEU A 203 -17.76 5.93 -12.37
C LEU A 203 -16.92 5.35 -13.52
N SER A 204 -17.30 5.61 -14.78
CA SER A 204 -16.61 5.15 -15.98
C SER A 204 -15.18 5.70 -16.13
N GLY A 205 -14.94 6.94 -15.69
CA GLY A 205 -13.59 7.54 -15.73
C GLY A 205 -12.64 6.84 -14.77
N VAL A 206 -13.12 6.55 -13.56
CA VAL A 206 -12.36 5.86 -12.51
C VAL A 206 -12.05 4.41 -12.89
N ILE A 207 -13.00 3.69 -13.48
CA ILE A 207 -12.79 2.28 -13.91
C ILE A 207 -11.66 2.17 -14.95
N ARG A 208 -11.49 3.18 -15.82
CA ARG A 208 -10.39 3.19 -16.80
C ARG A 208 -9.02 3.28 -16.12
N ARG A 209 -8.93 3.85 -14.92
CA ARG A 209 -7.70 3.97 -14.13
C ARG A 209 -7.50 2.75 -13.23
N LYS A 210 -7.16 1.61 -13.82
CA LYS A 210 -7.01 0.30 -13.14
C LYS A 210 -6.22 0.34 -11.84
N GLN A 211 -5.13 1.09 -11.80
CA GLN A 211 -4.28 1.26 -10.62
C GLN A 211 -4.99 1.98 -9.45
N THR A 212 -5.82 2.98 -9.76
CA THR A 212 -6.63 3.70 -8.78
C THR A 212 -7.82 2.86 -8.35
N LEU A 213 -8.45 2.15 -9.29
CA LEU A 213 -9.52 1.19 -9.03
C LEU A 213 -9.07 0.08 -8.07
N MET A 214 -7.86 -0.45 -8.23
CA MET A 214 -7.27 -1.43 -7.33
C MET A 214 -7.24 -0.95 -5.88
N LEU A 215 -6.77 0.29 -5.64
CA LEU A 215 -6.71 0.87 -4.29
C LEU A 215 -8.11 1.13 -3.72
N LEU A 216 -9.07 1.55 -4.54
CA LEU A 216 -10.47 1.71 -4.13
C LEU A 216 -11.14 0.38 -3.77
N LEU A 217 -10.93 -0.66 -4.57
CA LEU A 217 -11.45 -2.00 -4.26
C LEU A 217 -10.81 -2.54 -2.98
N LEU A 218 -9.51 -2.31 -2.81
CA LEU A 218 -8.80 -2.69 -1.59
C LEU A 218 -9.34 -1.95 -0.36
N SER A 219 -9.63 -0.64 -0.46
CA SER A 219 -10.24 0.09 0.66
C SER A 219 -11.65 -0.42 0.96
N ILE A 220 -12.48 -0.66 -0.05
CA ILE A 220 -13.84 -1.21 0.13
C ILE A 220 -13.79 -2.58 0.82
N PHE A 221 -12.93 -3.49 0.36
CA PHE A 221 -12.85 -4.83 0.94
C PHE A 221 -12.17 -4.87 2.30
N SER A 222 -11.31 -3.89 2.62
CA SER A 222 -10.68 -3.78 3.95
C SER A 222 -11.56 -3.06 4.98
N LEU A 223 -12.61 -2.36 4.55
CA LEU A 223 -13.52 -1.61 5.42
C LEU A 223 -14.10 -2.44 6.59
N PRO A 224 -14.56 -3.69 6.41
CA PRO A 224 -15.09 -4.51 7.52
C PRO A 224 -14.03 -4.88 8.58
N PHE A 225 -12.75 -4.71 8.28
CA PHE A 225 -11.62 -5.03 9.15
C PHE A 225 -10.92 -3.77 9.66
N ALA A 226 -11.40 -2.58 9.27
CA ALA A 226 -10.73 -1.31 9.51
C ALA A 226 -10.55 -1.01 11.00
N GLY A 227 -11.43 -1.48 11.90
CA GLY A 227 -11.27 -1.24 13.35
C GLY A 227 -9.94 -1.74 13.91
N LYS A 228 -9.44 -2.91 13.47
CA LYS A 228 -8.15 -3.45 13.93
C LYS A 228 -6.96 -3.03 13.05
N PHE A 229 -7.22 -2.67 11.80
CA PHE A 229 -6.21 -2.38 10.78
C PHE A 229 -6.38 -0.96 10.21
N PHE A 230 -6.68 -0.04 11.11
CA PHE A 230 -7.09 1.31 10.75
C PHE A 230 -5.99 2.07 10.00
N GLN A 231 -4.73 1.91 10.42
CA GLN A 231 -3.59 2.56 9.78
C GLN A 231 -3.43 2.12 8.31
N GLU A 232 -3.53 0.82 8.05
CA GLU A 232 -3.45 0.26 6.70
C GLU A 232 -4.61 0.72 5.84
N PHE A 233 -5.82 0.74 6.40
CA PHE A 233 -7.01 1.25 5.74
C PHE A 233 -6.85 2.74 5.36
N VAL A 234 -6.43 3.58 6.31
CA VAL A 234 -6.22 5.03 6.13
C VAL A 234 -5.14 5.29 5.07
N LEU A 235 -4.05 4.52 5.05
CA LEU A 235 -3.02 4.59 4.01
C LEU A 235 -3.62 4.34 2.62
N VAL A 236 -4.38 3.24 2.46
CA VAL A 236 -4.95 2.84 1.17
C VAL A 236 -5.96 3.86 0.66
N ILE A 237 -6.88 4.30 1.51
CA ILE A 237 -7.90 5.29 1.11
C ILE A 237 -7.30 6.66 0.80
N SER A 238 -6.27 7.08 1.55
CA SER A 238 -5.54 8.34 1.28
C SER A 238 -4.75 8.26 -0.02
N ALA A 239 -4.12 7.12 -0.32
CA ALA A 239 -3.46 6.91 -1.60
C ALA A 239 -4.48 6.92 -2.75
N ALA A 240 -5.64 6.27 -2.59
CA ALA A 240 -6.71 6.28 -3.59
C ALA A 240 -7.23 7.71 -3.85
N SER A 241 -7.51 8.49 -2.80
CA SER A 241 -8.06 9.85 -2.92
C SER A 241 -7.09 10.79 -3.64
N VAL A 242 -5.80 10.76 -3.29
CA VAL A 242 -4.79 11.61 -3.93
C VAL A 242 -4.61 11.23 -5.40
N ARG A 243 -4.55 9.94 -5.72
CA ARG A 243 -4.44 9.50 -7.11
C ARG A 243 -5.64 9.90 -7.94
N LEU A 244 -6.85 9.84 -7.39
CA LEU A 244 -8.06 10.35 -8.05
C LEU A 244 -7.96 11.86 -8.32
N LEU A 245 -7.57 12.64 -7.30
CA LEU A 245 -7.48 14.09 -7.40
C LEU A 245 -6.45 14.54 -8.45
N VAL A 246 -5.25 13.97 -8.43
CA VAL A 246 -4.16 14.31 -9.35
C VAL A 246 -4.47 13.90 -10.79
N THR A 247 -5.33 12.90 -10.99
CA THR A 247 -5.64 12.40 -12.33
C THR A 247 -6.85 13.09 -12.97
N LEU A 248 -7.51 14.02 -12.27
CA LEU A 248 -8.55 14.87 -12.85
C LEU A 248 -7.98 15.68 -14.03
N PRO A 249 -8.72 15.85 -15.14
CA PRO A 249 -8.34 16.80 -16.17
C PRO A 249 -8.29 18.19 -15.53
N HIS A 250 -7.10 18.80 -15.58
CA HIS A 250 -6.90 20.19 -15.19
C HIS A 250 -7.38 21.03 -16.37
N HIS A 251 -8.34 21.91 -16.13
CA HIS A 251 -8.99 22.72 -17.17
C HIS A 251 -8.05 23.76 -17.84
N GLU A 252 -6.74 23.71 -17.56
CA GLU A 252 -5.75 24.69 -18.03
C GLU A 252 -5.05 24.26 -19.34
N GLU A 253 -5.45 23.17 -19.99
CA GLU A 253 -4.88 22.70 -21.27
C GLU A 253 -5.88 22.70 -22.45
N THR A 254 -6.76 23.70 -22.53
CA THR A 254 -7.55 24.04 -23.75
C THR A 254 -7.61 25.53 -23.93
#